data_AF-A0A371CYJ5-F1
#
_entry.id   AF-A0A371CYJ5-F1
#
_cell.length_a   1.000
_cell.length_b   1.000
_cell.length_c   1.000
_cell.angle_alpha   90.00
_cell.angle_beta   90.00
_cell.angle_gamma   90.00
#
_symmetry.space_group_name_H-M   'P 1'
#
loop_
_entity.id
_entity.type
_entity.pdbx_description
1 polymer ?
#
loop_
_entity_poly.entity_id
_entity_poly.type
_entity_poly.pdbx_seq_one_letter_code
_entity_poly.pdbx_strand_id
1 'polypeptide(L)'
;MTGVQTAIALAAVQGFPPAIQDLVTSLDKELDRVQEQHALPSDMGQWADILTIRLQCHFDMFTNATPYAITRSYSMLRELYPGDADLTTLLRHEVDMAKQRSSDLDGLWLQFKMLYDGYLLHLEKADREVMLKAYPELERLCEDVTTRAAALVSSNKGWARCFDLVLTEGGHQGFTQTIDKRRAWTTEAFPGAIARLVEELHLLRRERARLSQETSAKWDSTLTQWFVRSGDRLPVAEFCTALVWYMDALKQLTNSGEKQKDLLGKIDGLMRFAKFSTTTLNLPGQAHIPVRELRQAFEQFDQQWTQARRVTELCLPLMDALKRHVATIEATRGKV
;
A
#
# COMPACT_ATOMS: atom_id res chain seq x y z
N MET A 1 -41.67 55.19 22.01
CA MET A 1 -40.48 54.68 21.30
C MET A 1 -40.43 53.17 21.49
N THR A 2 -40.39 52.40 20.41
CA THR A 2 -40.20 50.95 20.45
C THR A 2 -38.74 50.65 20.75
N GLY A 3 -38.49 49.81 21.75
CA GLY A 3 -37.15 49.47 22.22
C GLY A 3 -37.18 48.12 22.92
N VAL A 4 -36.07 47.39 22.83
CA VAL A 4 -35.91 46.05 23.42
C VAL A 4 -35.49 46.21 24.88
N GLN A 5 -36.08 45.43 25.78
CA GLN A 5 -35.65 45.44 27.18
C GLN A 5 -34.17 45.05 27.28
N THR A 6 -33.39 45.80 28.06
CA THR A 6 -31.93 45.58 28.18
C THR A 6 -31.61 44.15 28.62
N ALA A 7 -32.40 43.60 29.55
CA ALA A 7 -32.26 42.21 30.01
C ALA A 7 -32.47 41.18 28.88
N ILE A 8 -33.49 41.39 28.02
CA ILE A 8 -33.76 40.50 26.87
C ILE A 8 -32.64 40.61 25.84
N ALA A 9 -32.17 41.82 25.56
CA ALA A 9 -31.09 42.06 24.62
C ALA A 9 -29.80 41.36 25.08
N LEU A 10 -29.42 41.50 26.36
CA LEU A 10 -28.26 40.82 26.95
C LEU A 10 -28.41 39.30 26.90
N ALA A 11 -29.59 38.78 27.26
CA ALA A 11 -29.84 37.34 27.22
C ALA A 11 -29.74 36.76 25.81
N ALA A 12 -30.06 37.54 24.77
CA ALA A 12 -29.93 37.14 23.38
C ALA A 12 -28.47 37.14 22.90
N VAL A 13 -27.62 38.06 23.37
CA VAL A 13 -26.22 38.15 22.93
C VAL A 13 -25.22 37.37 23.79
N GLN A 14 -25.55 37.06 25.05
CA GLN A 14 -24.62 36.40 26.00
C GLN A 14 -24.14 35.00 25.55
N GLY A 15 -24.89 34.34 24.67
CA GLY A 15 -24.53 33.01 24.15
C GLY A 15 -23.47 33.04 23.05
N PHE A 16 -23.24 34.19 22.40
CA PHE A 16 -22.32 34.27 21.26
C PHE A 16 -20.84 34.16 21.66
N PRO A 17 -20.32 34.88 22.68
CA PRO A 17 -18.94 34.74 23.10
C PRO A 17 -18.51 33.30 23.43
N PRO A 18 -19.24 32.52 24.26
CA PRO A 18 -18.87 31.13 24.53
C PRO A 18 -18.98 30.25 23.27
N ALA A 19 -20.00 30.42 22.43
CA ALA A 19 -20.13 29.65 21.18
C ALA A 19 -18.97 29.92 20.20
N ILE A 20 -18.53 31.17 20.09
CA ILE A 20 -17.36 31.56 19.29
C ILE A 20 -16.08 30.93 19.86
N GLN A 21 -15.90 30.98 21.18
CA GLN A 21 -14.74 30.39 21.85
C GLN A 21 -14.68 28.87 21.69
N ASP A 22 -15.83 28.19 21.79
CA ASP A 22 -15.93 26.74 21.59
C ASP A 22 -15.57 26.35 20.16
N LEU A 23 -16.06 27.10 19.16
CA LEU A 23 -15.70 26.88 17.75
C LEU A 23 -14.22 27.07 17.49
N VAL A 24 -13.61 28.15 18.01
CA VAL A 24 -12.17 28.41 17.88
C VAL A 24 -11.38 27.26 18.51
N THR A 25 -11.74 26.86 19.72
CA THR A 25 -11.08 25.76 20.44
C THR A 25 -11.20 24.43 19.70
N SER A 26 -12.37 24.15 19.11
CA SER A 26 -12.59 22.95 18.32
C SER A 26 -11.72 22.92 17.06
N LEU A 27 -11.59 24.05 16.36
CA LEU A 27 -10.77 24.16 15.15
C LEU A 27 -9.28 24.04 15.47
N ASP A 28 -8.82 24.62 16.58
CA ASP A 28 -7.42 24.51 16.98
C ASP A 28 -7.07 23.09 17.45
N LYS A 29 -7.97 22.39 18.13
CA LYS A 29 -7.79 20.96 18.46
C LYS A 29 -7.63 20.08 17.23
N GLU A 30 -8.28 20.41 16.12
CA GLU A 30 -8.11 19.67 14.87
C GLU A 30 -6.70 19.87 14.29
N LEU A 31 -6.15 21.08 14.39
CA LEU A 31 -4.76 21.34 14.02
C LEU A 31 -3.78 20.61 14.93
N ASP A 32 -4.04 20.58 16.24
CA ASP A 32 -3.20 19.86 17.20
C ASP A 32 -3.17 18.35 16.90
N ARG A 33 -4.30 17.76 16.47
CA ARG A 33 -4.31 16.35 16.02
C ARG A 33 -3.41 16.11 14.81
N VAL A 34 -3.38 17.03 13.85
CA VAL A 34 -2.50 16.92 12.67
C VAL A 34 -1.05 17.11 13.08
N GLN A 35 -0.79 18.03 14.01
CA GLN A 35 0.52 18.20 14.62
C GLN A 35 1.01 16.87 15.24
N GLU A 36 0.18 16.22 16.06
CA GLU A 36 0.51 14.95 16.71
C GLU A 36 0.69 13.82 15.69
N GLN A 37 -0.26 13.66 14.77
CA GLN A 37 -0.25 12.61 13.74
C GLN A 37 1.04 12.64 12.91
N HIS A 38 1.54 13.83 12.61
CA HIS A 38 2.75 14.02 11.83
C HIS A 38 3.97 14.37 12.69
N ALA A 39 3.88 14.29 14.03
CA ALA A 39 4.94 14.65 14.96
C ALA A 39 5.63 15.99 14.59
N LEU A 40 4.82 17.03 14.42
CA LEU A 40 5.26 18.38 14.03
C LEU A 40 5.50 19.25 15.28
N PRO A 41 6.35 20.29 15.19
CA PRO A 41 6.55 21.23 16.29
C PRO A 41 5.28 22.07 16.52
N SER A 42 5.17 22.71 17.69
CA SER A 42 4.04 23.61 17.96
C SER A 42 4.03 24.86 17.07
N ASP A 43 5.20 25.26 16.57
CA ASP A 43 5.33 26.35 15.61
C ASP A 43 4.94 25.89 14.20
N MET A 44 3.75 26.30 13.75
CA MET A 44 3.23 25.99 12.42
C MET A 44 4.11 26.51 11.29
N GLY A 45 4.87 27.59 11.51
CA GLY A 45 5.77 28.14 10.49
C GLY A 45 6.85 27.16 10.04
N GLN A 46 7.18 26.17 10.87
CA GLN A 46 8.21 25.17 10.58
C GLN A 46 7.64 23.88 9.94
N TRP A 47 6.33 23.73 9.86
CA TRP A 47 5.71 22.47 9.43
C TRP A 47 6.10 22.12 7.99
N ALA A 48 6.04 23.08 7.07
CA ALA A 48 6.36 22.87 5.66
C ALA A 48 7.81 22.42 5.46
N ASP A 49 8.76 23.07 6.15
CA ASP A 49 10.18 22.74 6.07
C ASP A 49 10.45 21.34 6.61
N ILE A 50 9.89 21.00 7.78
CA ILE A 50 10.09 19.68 8.39
C ILE A 50 9.49 18.57 7.52
N LEU A 51 8.28 18.76 6.99
CA LEU A 51 7.65 17.79 6.08
C LEU A 51 8.46 17.62 4.80
N THR A 52 8.99 18.72 4.26
CA THR A 52 9.85 18.71 3.08
C THR A 52 11.16 17.96 3.33
N ILE A 53 11.89 18.31 4.39
CA ILE A 53 13.15 17.67 4.74
C ILE A 53 12.93 16.17 5.00
N ARG A 54 11.88 15.79 5.75
CA ARG A 54 11.57 14.39 5.99
C ARG A 54 11.30 13.63 4.70
N LEU A 55 10.51 14.19 3.79
CA LEU A 55 10.28 13.59 2.49
C LEU A 55 11.58 13.44 1.70
N GLN A 56 12.41 14.48 1.65
CA GLN A 56 13.72 14.43 0.97
C GLN A 56 14.58 13.31 1.56
N CYS A 57 14.73 13.23 2.88
CA CYS A 57 15.48 12.14 3.51
C CYS A 57 14.93 10.75 3.15
N HIS A 58 13.60 10.58 3.19
CA HIS A 58 12.98 9.30 2.82
C HIS A 58 13.20 8.97 1.34
N PHE A 59 13.11 9.98 0.47
CA PHE A 59 13.32 9.82 -0.96
C PHE A 59 14.79 9.55 -1.30
N ASP A 60 15.73 10.23 -0.66
CA ASP A 60 17.17 9.99 -0.84
C ASP A 60 17.55 8.58 -0.39
N MET A 61 17.05 8.13 0.76
CA MET A 61 17.22 6.74 1.19
C MET A 61 16.61 5.77 0.18
N PHE A 62 15.39 6.04 -0.30
CA PHE A 62 14.72 5.20 -1.28
C PHE A 62 15.50 5.13 -2.60
N THR A 63 15.95 6.26 -3.15
CA THR A 63 16.63 6.34 -4.44
C THR A 63 18.06 5.83 -4.42
N ASN A 64 18.75 5.88 -3.29
CA ASN A 64 20.09 5.34 -3.18
C ASN A 64 20.08 3.85 -2.79
N ALA A 65 19.26 3.46 -1.81
CA ALA A 65 19.27 2.10 -1.30
C ALA A 65 18.53 1.11 -2.20
N THR A 66 17.39 1.49 -2.78
CA THR A 66 16.55 0.55 -3.55
C THR A 66 17.23 0.10 -4.84
N PRO A 67 17.72 1.00 -5.72
CA PRO A 67 18.41 0.57 -6.93
C PRO A 67 19.67 -0.24 -6.62
N TYR A 68 20.47 0.19 -5.64
CA TYR A 68 21.66 -0.56 -5.20
C TYR A 68 21.31 -1.98 -4.76
N ALA A 69 20.29 -2.15 -3.92
CA ALA A 69 19.87 -3.47 -3.45
C ALA A 69 19.38 -4.37 -4.58
N ILE A 70 18.62 -3.82 -5.53
CA ILE A 70 18.15 -4.54 -6.71
C ILE A 70 19.34 -4.96 -7.58
N THR A 71 20.22 -4.03 -7.94
CA THR A 71 21.40 -4.30 -8.78
C THR A 71 22.29 -5.37 -8.15
N ARG A 72 22.59 -5.25 -6.85
CA ARG A 72 23.40 -6.24 -6.13
C ARG A 72 22.74 -7.62 -6.15
N SER A 73 21.45 -7.70 -5.86
CA SER A 73 20.72 -8.99 -5.80
C SER A 73 20.61 -9.62 -7.20
N TYR A 74 20.37 -8.82 -8.23
CA TYR A 74 20.40 -9.25 -9.63
C TYR A 74 21.77 -9.83 -10.01
N SER A 75 22.87 -9.14 -9.67
CA SER A 75 24.23 -9.63 -9.93
C SER A 75 24.51 -10.95 -9.21
N MET A 76 24.12 -11.08 -7.94
CA MET A 76 24.28 -12.33 -7.19
C MET A 76 23.51 -13.49 -7.83
N LEU A 77 22.27 -13.25 -8.28
CA LEU A 77 21.51 -14.28 -9.00
C LEU A 77 22.16 -14.66 -10.34
N ARG A 78 22.72 -13.69 -11.08
CA ARG A 78 23.47 -13.95 -12.32
C ARG A 78 24.71 -14.80 -12.10
N GLU A 79 25.38 -14.65 -10.96
CA GLU A 79 26.53 -15.47 -10.58
C GLU A 79 26.11 -16.90 -10.21
N LEU A 80 25.01 -17.06 -9.48
CA LEU A 80 24.49 -18.37 -9.08
C LEU A 80 23.87 -19.16 -10.25
N TYR A 81 23.25 -18.46 -11.19
CA TYR A 81 22.54 -19.05 -12.33
C TYR A 81 23.10 -18.47 -13.65
N PRO A 82 24.31 -18.89 -14.05
CA PRO A 82 24.94 -18.39 -15.26
C PRO A 82 24.16 -18.84 -16.52
N GLY A 83 24.07 -17.96 -17.50
CA GLY A 83 23.43 -18.23 -18.79
C GLY A 83 23.28 -16.98 -19.64
N ASP A 84 23.13 -17.19 -20.95
CA ASP A 84 23.01 -16.11 -21.94
C ASP A 84 21.62 -15.45 -21.94
N ALA A 85 20.59 -16.15 -21.45
CA ALA A 85 19.25 -15.62 -21.29
C ALA A 85 19.10 -14.76 -20.03
N ASP A 86 18.06 -13.92 -19.96
CA ASP A 86 17.73 -13.20 -18.73
C ASP A 86 17.23 -14.14 -17.61
N LEU A 87 17.39 -13.71 -16.35
CA LEU A 87 17.06 -14.52 -15.17
C LEU A 87 15.59 -14.95 -15.16
N THR A 88 14.67 -14.08 -15.60
CA THR A 88 13.24 -14.39 -15.67
C THR A 88 12.95 -15.49 -16.68
N THR A 89 13.62 -15.45 -17.84
CA THR A 89 13.53 -16.44 -18.90
C THR A 89 14.14 -17.77 -18.44
N LEU A 90 15.28 -17.75 -17.76
CA LEU A 90 15.89 -18.94 -17.17
C LEU A 90 14.96 -19.59 -16.14
N LEU A 91 14.39 -18.82 -15.21
CA LEU A 91 13.46 -19.34 -14.21
C LEU A 91 12.19 -19.89 -14.86
N ARG A 92 11.63 -19.17 -15.84
CA ARG A 92 10.46 -19.62 -16.59
C ARG A 92 10.73 -20.95 -17.26
N HIS A 93 11.90 -21.11 -17.89
CA HIS A 93 12.30 -22.36 -18.52
C HIS A 93 12.36 -23.51 -17.51
N GLU A 94 13.01 -23.32 -16.35
CA GLU A 94 13.08 -24.34 -15.29
C GLU A 94 11.69 -24.71 -14.76
N VAL A 95 10.81 -23.74 -14.53
CA VAL A 95 9.43 -23.98 -14.10
C VAL A 95 8.62 -24.71 -15.18
N ASP A 96 8.78 -24.34 -16.45
CA ASP A 96 8.10 -25.00 -17.57
C ASP A 96 8.61 -26.44 -17.76
N MET A 97 9.91 -26.69 -17.58
CA MET A 97 10.46 -28.04 -17.55
C MET A 97 9.87 -28.87 -16.42
N ALA A 98 9.84 -28.35 -15.19
CA ALA A 98 9.26 -29.04 -14.04
C ALA A 98 7.78 -29.38 -14.28
N LYS A 99 7.02 -28.43 -14.85
CA LYS A 99 5.63 -28.62 -15.23
C LYS A 99 5.47 -29.71 -16.30
N GLN A 100 6.28 -29.67 -17.35
CA GLN A 100 6.24 -30.69 -18.41
C GLN A 100 6.56 -32.08 -17.84
N ARG A 101 7.61 -32.20 -17.03
CA ARG A 101 8.00 -33.48 -16.42
C ARG A 101 6.94 -34.03 -15.47
N SER A 102 6.30 -33.17 -14.68
CA SER A 102 5.16 -33.56 -13.85
C SER A 102 3.99 -34.05 -14.71
N SER A 103 3.70 -33.38 -15.82
CA SER A 103 2.64 -33.80 -16.75
C SER A 103 2.95 -35.13 -17.43
N ASP A 104 4.21 -35.37 -17.81
CA ASP A 104 4.64 -36.64 -18.38
C ASP A 104 4.53 -37.78 -17.35
N LEU A 105 4.89 -37.50 -16.08
CA LEU A 105 4.74 -38.42 -14.96
C LEU A 105 3.26 -38.77 -14.73
N ASP A 106 2.37 -37.77 -14.68
CA ASP A 106 0.93 -37.98 -14.53
C ASP A 106 0.36 -38.85 -15.67
N GLY A 107 0.81 -38.63 -16.90
CA GLY A 107 0.42 -39.46 -18.06
C GLY A 107 0.86 -40.93 -17.91
N LEU A 108 2.12 -41.16 -17.51
CA LEU A 108 2.65 -42.50 -17.25
C LEU A 108 1.94 -43.17 -16.07
N TRP A 109 1.64 -42.41 -15.03
CA TRP A 109 0.91 -42.89 -13.86
C TRP A 109 -0.50 -43.35 -14.23
N LEU A 110 -1.21 -42.58 -15.06
CA LEU A 110 -2.52 -42.95 -15.56
C LEU A 110 -2.47 -44.23 -16.42
N GLN A 111 -1.49 -44.32 -17.34
CA GLN A 111 -1.28 -45.53 -18.14
C GLN A 111 -1.01 -46.74 -17.24
N PHE A 112 -0.14 -46.59 -16.24
CA PHE A 112 0.15 -47.64 -15.28
C PHE A 112 -1.10 -48.07 -14.51
N LYS A 113 -1.90 -47.16 -13.97
CA LYS A 113 -3.16 -47.49 -13.27
C LYS A 113 -4.11 -48.30 -14.16
N MET A 114 -4.33 -47.87 -15.40
CA MET A 114 -5.22 -48.59 -16.33
C MET A 114 -4.72 -50.01 -16.64
N LEU A 115 -3.41 -50.18 -16.86
CA LEU A 115 -2.81 -51.49 -17.12
C LEU A 115 -2.84 -52.37 -15.87
N TYR A 116 -2.55 -51.80 -14.70
CA TYR A 116 -2.62 -52.46 -13.42
C TYR A 116 -4.03 -53.02 -13.17
N ASP A 117 -5.06 -52.19 -13.28
CA ASP A 117 -6.46 -52.60 -13.06
C ASP A 117 -6.91 -53.71 -14.03
N GLY A 118 -6.47 -53.64 -15.29
CA GLY A 118 -6.87 -54.60 -16.33
C GLY A 118 -6.09 -55.92 -16.34
N TYR A 119 -4.81 -55.92 -15.94
CA TYR A 119 -3.91 -57.04 -16.21
C TYR A 119 -3.15 -57.59 -14.98
N LEU A 120 -3.31 -57.00 -13.79
CA LEU A 120 -2.65 -57.47 -12.56
C LEU A 120 -2.89 -58.97 -12.29
N LEU A 121 -4.13 -59.44 -12.48
CA LEU A 121 -4.51 -60.84 -12.24
C LEU A 121 -4.02 -61.80 -13.33
N HIS A 122 -3.48 -61.28 -14.44
CA HIS A 122 -2.88 -62.05 -15.51
C HIS A 122 -1.35 -62.18 -15.37
N LEU A 123 -0.74 -61.38 -14.48
CA LEU A 123 0.70 -61.47 -14.18
C LEU A 123 1.06 -62.79 -13.48
N GLU A 124 2.30 -63.24 -13.69
CA GLU A 124 2.91 -64.30 -12.89
C GLU A 124 2.93 -63.93 -11.40
N LYS A 125 2.91 -64.94 -10.53
CA LYS A 125 2.79 -64.74 -9.07
C LYS A 125 3.87 -63.79 -8.51
N ALA A 126 5.11 -63.94 -8.98
CA ALA A 126 6.23 -63.11 -8.52
C ALA A 126 6.05 -61.64 -8.92
N ASP A 127 5.72 -61.36 -10.18
CA ASP A 127 5.49 -59.99 -10.66
C ASP A 127 4.27 -59.34 -10.00
N ARG A 128 3.21 -60.12 -9.76
CA ARG A 128 2.02 -59.65 -9.04
C ARG A 128 2.33 -59.18 -7.62
N GLU A 129 3.13 -59.95 -6.88
CA GLU A 129 3.54 -59.57 -5.52
C GLU A 129 4.40 -58.30 -5.50
N VAL A 130 5.27 -58.12 -6.50
CA VAL A 130 6.06 -56.89 -6.67
C VAL A 130 5.15 -55.69 -6.93
N MET A 131 4.19 -55.82 -7.86
CA MET A 131 3.26 -54.74 -8.22
C MET A 131 2.33 -54.35 -7.07
N LEU A 132 1.82 -55.32 -6.32
CA LEU A 132 0.97 -55.09 -5.13
C LEU A 132 1.71 -54.30 -4.04
N LYS A 133 3.02 -54.53 -3.89
CA LYS A 133 3.85 -53.78 -2.93
C LYS A 133 4.23 -52.39 -3.44
N ALA A 134 4.51 -52.26 -4.73
CA ALA A 134 4.96 -51.00 -5.33
C ALA A 134 3.84 -49.96 -5.49
N TYR A 135 2.61 -50.40 -5.76
CA TYR A 135 1.49 -49.50 -6.09
C TYR A 135 1.25 -48.40 -5.04
N PRO A 136 1.09 -48.69 -3.73
CA PRO A 136 0.77 -47.64 -2.75
C PRO A 136 1.88 -46.61 -2.59
N GLU A 137 3.14 -47.04 -2.76
CA GLU A 137 4.29 -46.15 -2.69
C GLU A 137 4.37 -45.25 -3.92
N LEU A 138 4.19 -45.82 -5.11
CA LEU A 138 4.15 -45.07 -6.37
C LEU A 138 3.02 -44.04 -6.40
N GLU A 139 1.84 -44.41 -5.89
CA GLU A 139 0.68 -43.51 -5.79
C GLU A 139 1.01 -42.29 -4.94
N ARG A 140 1.46 -42.53 -3.70
CA ARG A 140 1.83 -41.46 -2.77
C ARG A 140 2.92 -40.55 -3.34
N LEU A 141 3.93 -41.12 -4.01
CA LEU A 141 5.05 -40.36 -4.56
C LEU A 141 4.63 -39.53 -5.78
N CYS A 142 3.81 -40.07 -6.68
CA CYS A 142 3.29 -39.32 -7.82
C CYS A 142 2.40 -38.17 -7.35
N GLU A 143 1.49 -38.41 -6.40
CA GLU A 143 0.62 -37.36 -5.84
C GLU A 143 1.41 -36.23 -5.15
N ASP A 144 2.45 -36.55 -4.39
CA ASP A 144 3.31 -35.54 -3.75
C ASP A 144 4.02 -34.67 -4.81
N VAL A 145 4.59 -35.29 -5.84
CA VAL A 145 5.30 -34.57 -6.91
C VAL A 145 4.36 -33.67 -7.70
N THR A 146 3.18 -34.16 -8.08
CA THR A 146 2.18 -33.37 -8.83
C THR A 146 1.64 -32.21 -7.98
N THR A 147 1.42 -32.42 -6.68
CA THR A 147 1.03 -31.34 -5.75
C THR A 147 2.11 -30.26 -5.66
N ARG A 148 3.38 -30.65 -5.56
CA ARG A 148 4.51 -29.71 -5.53
C ARG A 148 4.63 -28.92 -6.84
N ALA A 149 4.47 -29.58 -7.98
CA ALA A 149 4.50 -28.93 -9.29
C ALA A 149 3.38 -27.90 -9.43
N ALA A 150 2.16 -28.22 -8.98
CA ALA A 150 1.03 -27.28 -8.98
C ALA A 150 1.29 -26.06 -8.07
N ALA A 151 1.83 -26.29 -6.87
CA ALA A 151 2.20 -25.22 -5.93
C ALA A 151 3.27 -24.30 -6.51
N LEU A 152 4.30 -24.86 -7.17
CA LEU A 152 5.35 -24.11 -7.86
C LEU A 152 4.78 -23.19 -8.94
N VAL A 153 3.91 -23.71 -9.81
CA VAL A 153 3.29 -22.94 -10.91
C VAL A 153 2.42 -21.81 -10.35
N SER A 154 1.68 -22.07 -9.27
CA SER A 154 0.86 -21.04 -8.60
C SER A 154 1.75 -19.95 -7.99
N SER A 155 2.82 -20.33 -7.28
CA SER A 155 3.77 -19.40 -6.67
C SER A 155 4.45 -18.52 -7.73
N ASN A 156 4.94 -19.11 -8.82
CA ASN A 156 5.58 -18.35 -9.91
C ASN A 156 4.65 -17.28 -10.49
N LYS A 157 3.37 -17.60 -10.69
CA LYS A 157 2.37 -16.60 -11.15
C LYS A 157 2.18 -15.45 -10.16
N GLY A 158 2.25 -15.72 -8.86
CA GLY A 158 2.15 -14.70 -7.81
C GLY A 158 3.28 -13.68 -7.85
N TRP A 159 4.49 -14.12 -8.23
CA TRP A 159 5.71 -13.30 -8.23
C TRP A 159 6.13 -12.76 -9.60
N ALA A 160 5.51 -13.23 -10.69
CA ALA A 160 5.86 -12.87 -12.06
C ALA A 160 6.02 -11.36 -12.28
N ARG A 161 5.13 -10.54 -11.71
CA ARG A 161 5.20 -9.08 -11.87
C ARG A 161 6.41 -8.45 -11.18
N CYS A 162 6.80 -8.99 -10.02
CA CYS A 162 8.00 -8.53 -9.33
C CYS A 162 9.23 -8.92 -10.15
N PHE A 163 9.31 -10.15 -10.65
CA PHE A 163 10.39 -10.61 -11.52
C PHE A 163 10.50 -9.77 -12.80
N ASP A 164 9.38 -9.53 -13.47
CA ASP A 164 9.35 -8.70 -14.68
C ASP A 164 9.91 -7.29 -14.40
N LEU A 165 9.57 -6.70 -13.25
CA LEU A 165 10.05 -5.37 -12.89
C LEU A 165 11.54 -5.33 -12.52
N VAL A 166 12.05 -6.33 -11.80
CA VAL A 166 13.39 -6.24 -11.17
C VAL A 166 14.44 -7.19 -11.72
N LEU A 167 14.07 -8.13 -12.59
CA LEU A 167 15.00 -9.11 -13.17
C LEU A 167 15.14 -8.96 -14.69
N THR A 168 14.40 -8.02 -15.31
CA THR A 168 14.50 -7.72 -16.74
C THR A 168 15.11 -6.34 -16.98
N GLU A 169 15.91 -6.19 -18.04
CA GLU A 169 16.52 -4.90 -18.40
C GLU A 169 15.47 -3.81 -18.68
N GLY A 170 14.36 -4.17 -19.34
CA GLY A 170 13.26 -3.25 -19.61
C GLY A 170 12.55 -2.78 -18.34
N GLY A 171 12.35 -3.68 -17.37
CA GLY A 171 11.83 -3.34 -16.04
C GLY A 171 12.75 -2.38 -15.29
N HIS A 172 14.05 -2.66 -15.30
CA HIS A 172 15.08 -1.83 -14.71
C HIS A 172 15.10 -0.40 -15.25
N GLN A 173 15.08 -0.24 -16.57
CA GLN A 173 15.02 1.07 -17.20
C GLN A 173 13.72 1.82 -16.85
N GLY A 174 12.58 1.12 -16.86
CA GLY A 174 11.27 1.70 -16.59
C GLY A 174 11.12 2.25 -15.17
N PHE A 175 11.60 1.53 -14.15
CA PHE A 175 11.51 2.05 -12.79
C PHE A 175 12.53 3.17 -12.54
N THR A 176 13.71 3.11 -13.16
CA THR A 176 14.74 4.17 -13.03
C THR A 176 14.22 5.51 -13.57
N GLN A 177 13.59 5.52 -14.75
CA GLN A 177 12.93 6.72 -15.27
C GLN A 177 11.82 7.26 -14.36
N THR A 178 11.12 6.36 -13.65
CA THR A 178 10.08 6.75 -12.70
C THR A 178 10.69 7.37 -11.44
N ILE A 179 11.85 6.90 -10.99
CA ILE A 179 12.60 7.50 -9.88
C ILE A 179 12.99 8.95 -10.23
N ASP A 180 13.48 9.21 -11.44
CA ASP A 180 13.85 10.57 -11.85
C ASP A 180 12.66 11.54 -11.84
N LYS A 181 11.50 11.10 -12.34
CA LYS A 181 10.27 11.90 -12.27
C LYS A 181 9.85 12.20 -10.83
N ARG A 182 10.00 11.24 -9.92
CA ARG A 182 9.69 11.43 -8.51
C ARG A 182 10.70 12.34 -7.81
N ARG A 183 11.95 12.35 -8.28
CA ARG A 183 12.97 13.28 -7.78
C ARG A 183 12.55 14.71 -8.06
N ALA A 184 12.20 15.03 -9.31
CA ALA A 184 11.68 16.35 -9.68
C ALA A 184 10.47 16.74 -8.81
N TRP A 185 9.50 15.85 -8.61
CA TRP A 185 8.37 16.15 -7.74
C TRP A 185 8.79 16.43 -6.28
N THR A 186 9.72 15.64 -5.73
CA THR A 186 10.20 15.76 -4.35
C THR A 186 11.00 17.04 -4.12
N THR A 187 11.82 17.44 -5.09
CA THR A 187 12.72 18.60 -4.96
C THR A 187 12.07 19.91 -5.41
N GLU A 188 11.14 19.87 -6.36
CA GLU A 188 10.61 21.09 -6.99
C GLU A 188 9.14 21.34 -6.63
N ALA A 189 8.27 20.33 -6.73
CA ALA A 189 6.83 20.54 -6.63
C ALA A 189 6.28 20.43 -5.20
N PHE A 190 6.70 19.42 -4.44
CA PHE A 190 6.20 19.17 -3.09
C PHE A 190 6.48 20.32 -2.12
N PRO A 191 7.69 20.90 -2.03
CA PRO A 191 7.99 21.98 -1.09
C PRO A 191 7.06 23.19 -1.30
N GLY A 192 6.87 23.59 -2.56
CA GLY A 192 5.98 24.69 -2.90
C GLY A 192 4.52 24.39 -2.60
N ALA A 193 4.06 23.16 -2.82
CA ALA A 193 2.69 22.75 -2.53
C ALA A 193 2.41 22.74 -1.02
N ILE A 194 3.29 22.11 -0.22
CA ILE A 194 3.08 22.00 1.23
C ILE A 194 3.24 23.36 1.93
N ALA A 195 4.19 24.19 1.49
CA ALA A 195 4.38 25.54 2.05
C ALA A 195 3.14 26.41 1.87
N ARG A 196 2.50 26.38 0.69
CA ARG A 196 1.25 27.12 0.45
C ARG A 196 0.12 26.67 1.39
N LEU A 197 -0.07 25.36 1.54
CA LEU A 197 -1.12 24.82 2.41
C LEU A 197 -0.90 25.16 3.88
N VAL A 198 0.35 25.04 4.35
CA VAL A 198 0.72 25.38 5.73
C VAL A 198 0.56 26.88 5.99
N GLU A 199 0.98 27.74 5.06
CA GLU A 199 0.80 29.20 5.19
C GLU A 199 -0.68 29.57 5.24
N GLU A 200 -1.52 28.96 4.40
CA GLU A 200 -2.97 29.19 4.45
C GLU A 200 -3.59 28.76 5.78
N LEU A 201 -3.18 27.63 6.35
CA LEU A 201 -3.62 27.19 7.68
C LEU A 201 -3.15 28.15 8.78
N HIS A 202 -1.93 28.67 8.67
CA HIS A 202 -1.37 29.62 9.61
C HIS A 202 -2.13 30.95 9.60
N LEU A 203 -2.49 31.44 8.41
CA LEU A 203 -3.35 32.60 8.24
C LEU A 203 -4.74 32.39 8.86
N LEU A 204 -5.35 31.21 8.64
CA LEU A 204 -6.63 30.87 9.27
C LEU A 204 -6.54 30.85 10.79
N ARG A 205 -5.47 30.29 11.37
CA ARG A 205 -5.25 30.26 12.82
C ARG A 205 -5.10 31.67 13.40
N ARG A 206 -4.31 32.54 12.74
CA ARG A 206 -4.15 33.95 13.14
C ARG A 206 -5.48 34.70 13.09
N GLU A 207 -6.25 34.50 12.04
CA GLU A 207 -7.55 35.14 11.87
C GLU A 207 -8.57 34.71 12.93
N ARG A 208 -8.57 33.43 13.31
CA ARG A 208 -9.40 32.94 14.43
C ARG A 208 -9.01 33.55 15.77
N ALA A 209 -7.71 33.65 16.04
CA ALA A 209 -7.22 34.29 17.25
C ALA A 209 -7.64 35.78 17.31
N ARG A 210 -7.54 36.49 16.18
CA ARG A 210 -8.04 37.87 16.04
C ARG A 210 -9.54 37.95 16.32
N LEU A 211 -10.35 37.10 15.68
CA LEU A 211 -11.81 37.07 15.87
C LEU A 211 -12.22 36.75 17.30
N SER A 212 -11.54 35.84 17.99
CA SER A 212 -11.78 35.54 19.42
C SER A 212 -11.51 36.76 20.30
N GLN A 213 -10.40 37.46 20.08
CA GLN A 213 -10.06 38.69 20.80
C GLN A 213 -11.07 39.82 20.52
N GLU A 214 -11.44 40.03 19.26
CA GLU A 214 -12.42 41.04 18.87
C GLU A 214 -13.80 40.75 19.45
N THR A 215 -14.21 39.47 19.49
CA THR A 215 -15.49 39.05 20.09
C THR A 215 -15.50 39.34 21.58
N SER A 216 -14.41 39.05 22.28
CA SER A 216 -14.28 39.33 23.71
C SER A 216 -14.33 40.84 23.99
N ALA A 217 -13.56 41.63 23.24
CA ALA A 217 -13.57 43.09 23.36
C ALA A 217 -14.93 43.71 22.99
N LYS A 218 -15.60 43.17 21.98
CA LYS A 218 -16.94 43.61 21.55
C LYS A 218 -17.98 43.29 22.62
N TRP A 219 -17.87 42.14 23.26
CA TRP A 219 -18.71 41.75 24.39
C TRP A 219 -18.57 42.73 25.55
N ASP A 220 -17.34 42.97 26.00
CA ASP A 220 -17.08 43.87 27.12
C ASP A 220 -17.55 45.30 26.83
N SER A 221 -17.32 45.79 25.60
CA SER A 221 -17.79 47.11 25.16
C SER A 221 -19.30 47.20 25.11
N THR A 222 -19.98 46.20 24.53
CA THR A 222 -21.45 46.18 24.41
C THR A 222 -22.11 46.05 25.78
N LEU A 223 -21.58 45.17 26.64
CA LEU A 223 -22.03 44.99 28.02
C LEU A 223 -21.92 46.30 28.80
N THR A 224 -20.74 46.93 28.77
CA THR A 224 -20.50 48.19 29.48
C THR A 224 -21.42 49.30 28.97
N GLN A 225 -21.56 49.44 27.65
CA GLN A 225 -22.40 50.48 27.05
C GLN A 225 -23.88 50.31 27.38
N TRP A 226 -24.39 49.08 27.36
CA TRP A 226 -25.80 48.81 27.65
C TRP A 226 -26.10 48.87 29.14
N PHE A 227 -25.17 48.45 30.00
CA PHE A 227 -25.34 48.41 31.45
C PHE A 227 -25.30 49.81 32.09
N VAL A 228 -24.43 50.70 31.63
CA VAL A 228 -24.28 52.06 32.19
C VAL A 228 -25.40 53.02 31.74
N ARG A 229 -26.23 52.61 30.77
CA ARG A 229 -27.26 53.46 30.19
C ARG A 229 -28.42 53.70 31.15
N SER A 230 -28.91 54.94 31.20
CA SER A 230 -30.12 55.29 31.93
C SER A 230 -31.37 54.78 31.19
N GLY A 231 -32.15 53.92 31.84
CA GLY A 231 -33.41 53.37 31.32
C GLY A 231 -33.33 51.89 30.92
N ASP A 232 -34.47 51.21 30.93
CA ASP A 232 -34.55 49.74 30.73
C ASP A 232 -34.79 49.32 29.26
N ARG A 233 -34.61 50.23 28.30
CA ARG A 233 -34.85 49.94 26.87
C ARG A 233 -33.73 50.43 25.97
N LEU A 234 -33.31 49.57 25.05
CA LEU A 234 -32.34 49.83 24.00
C LEU A 234 -33.04 50.12 22.67
N PRO A 235 -32.49 51.04 21.83
CA PRO A 235 -32.94 51.20 20.46
C PRO A 235 -32.83 49.89 19.68
N VAL A 236 -33.88 49.51 18.94
CA VAL A 236 -33.91 48.28 18.13
C VAL A 236 -32.73 48.22 17.16
N ALA A 237 -32.39 49.34 16.53
CA ALA A 237 -31.28 49.42 15.59
C ALA A 237 -29.92 49.05 16.23
N GLU A 238 -29.69 49.46 17.48
CA GLU A 238 -28.44 49.20 18.21
C GLU A 238 -28.33 47.71 18.57
N PHE A 239 -29.43 47.12 19.06
CA PHE A 239 -29.52 45.68 19.33
C PHE A 239 -29.29 44.85 18.07
N CYS A 240 -29.97 45.19 16.96
CA CYS A 240 -29.80 44.50 15.69
C CYS A 240 -28.36 44.60 15.16
N THR A 241 -27.71 45.76 15.32
CA THR A 241 -26.31 45.95 14.90
C THR A 241 -25.36 45.04 15.68
N ALA A 242 -25.56 44.90 17.00
CA ALA A 242 -24.76 44.00 17.82
C ALA A 242 -24.97 42.53 17.42
N LEU A 243 -26.23 42.12 17.20
CA LEU A 243 -26.54 40.76 16.74
C LEU A 243 -25.90 40.44 15.38
N VAL A 244 -26.04 41.33 14.40
CA VAL A 244 -25.45 41.15 13.06
C VAL A 244 -23.95 40.95 13.15
N TRP A 245 -23.26 41.72 13.99
CA TRP A 245 -21.82 41.57 14.18
C TRP A 245 -21.42 40.17 14.68
N TYR A 246 -22.10 39.65 15.71
CA TYR A 246 -21.80 38.30 16.22
C TYR A 246 -22.17 37.19 15.23
N MET A 247 -23.27 37.36 14.48
CA MET A 247 -23.62 36.42 13.41
C MET A 247 -22.56 36.41 12.31
N ASP A 248 -22.02 37.57 11.94
CA ASP A 248 -20.95 37.68 10.95
C ASP A 248 -19.65 37.02 11.45
N ALA A 249 -19.30 37.20 12.72
CA ALA A 249 -18.15 36.52 13.33
C ALA A 249 -18.31 34.99 13.31
N LEU A 250 -19.49 34.47 13.69
CA LEU A 250 -19.79 33.04 13.61
C LEU A 250 -19.72 32.52 12.18
N LYS A 251 -20.26 33.27 11.21
CA LYS A 251 -20.21 32.92 9.79
C LYS A 251 -18.76 32.85 9.29
N GLN A 252 -17.91 33.81 9.67
CA GLN A 252 -16.49 33.80 9.34
C GLN A 252 -15.76 32.58 9.94
N LEU A 253 -16.04 32.22 11.20
CA LEU A 253 -15.48 31.03 11.84
C LEU A 253 -15.95 29.74 11.19
N THR A 254 -17.22 29.67 10.80
CA THR A 254 -17.78 28.51 10.09
C THR A 254 -17.09 28.31 8.74
N ASN A 255 -16.94 29.40 7.98
CA ASN A 255 -16.22 29.38 6.71
C ASN A 255 -14.73 29.02 6.88
N SER A 256 -14.10 29.51 7.95
CA SER A 256 -12.73 29.16 8.33
C SER A 256 -12.60 27.66 8.61
N GLY A 257 -13.60 27.06 9.27
CA GLY A 257 -13.64 25.62 9.53
C GLY A 257 -13.77 24.77 8.26
N GLU A 258 -14.70 25.13 7.37
CA GLU A 258 -14.84 24.48 6.05
C GLU A 258 -13.53 24.53 5.26
N LYS A 259 -12.89 25.71 5.21
CA LYS A 259 -11.62 25.89 4.50
C LYS A 259 -10.48 25.10 5.15
N GLN A 260 -10.38 25.10 6.48
CA GLN A 260 -9.39 24.31 7.21
C GLN A 260 -9.52 22.82 6.87
N LYS A 261 -10.74 22.28 6.88
CA LYS A 261 -11.00 20.88 6.55
C LYS A 261 -10.51 20.50 5.14
N ASP A 262 -10.77 21.35 4.15
CA ASP A 262 -10.26 21.16 2.78
C ASP A 262 -8.72 21.17 2.72
N LEU A 263 -8.09 22.15 3.38
CA LEU A 263 -6.63 22.27 3.44
C LEU A 263 -5.98 21.05 4.12
N LEU A 264 -6.54 20.59 5.24
CA LEU A 264 -6.06 19.39 5.92
C LEU A 264 -6.23 18.13 5.06
N GLY A 265 -7.34 18.02 4.32
CA GLY A 265 -7.53 16.94 3.34
C GLY A 265 -6.47 16.93 2.25
N LYS A 266 -6.07 18.12 1.76
CA LYS A 266 -4.97 18.25 0.77
C LYS A 266 -3.61 17.88 1.37
N ILE A 267 -3.32 18.28 2.60
CA ILE A 267 -2.08 17.88 3.30
C ILE A 267 -2.03 16.36 3.43
N ASP A 268 -3.09 15.71 3.92
CA ASP A 268 -3.14 14.25 4.04
C ASP A 268 -2.97 13.56 2.67
N GLY A 269 -3.62 14.09 1.63
CA GLY A 269 -3.43 13.62 0.25
C GLY A 269 -1.97 13.70 -0.22
N LEU A 270 -1.30 14.84 0.01
CA LEU A 270 0.11 15.00 -0.30
C LEU A 270 0.99 14.04 0.51
N MET A 271 0.71 13.85 1.79
CA MET A 271 1.48 12.95 2.65
C MET A 271 1.32 11.48 2.25
N ARG A 272 0.12 11.05 1.87
CA ARG A 272 -0.12 9.71 1.31
C ARG A 272 0.62 9.52 0.00
N PHE A 273 0.59 10.50 -0.89
CA PHE A 273 1.32 10.45 -2.15
C PHE A 273 2.85 10.45 -1.95
N ALA A 274 3.35 11.21 -0.98
CA ALA A 274 4.75 11.23 -0.57
C ALA A 274 5.22 9.86 -0.05
N LYS A 275 4.44 9.24 0.84
CA LYS A 275 4.69 7.89 1.34
C LYS A 275 4.67 6.87 0.20
N PHE A 276 3.68 6.97 -0.68
CA PHE A 276 3.56 6.09 -1.84
C PHE A 276 4.81 6.20 -2.75
N SER A 277 5.26 7.42 -3.04
CA SER A 277 6.42 7.70 -3.91
C SER A 277 7.75 7.22 -3.34
N THR A 278 7.84 7.00 -2.03
CA THR A 278 9.04 6.55 -1.32
C THR A 278 8.99 5.07 -0.90
N THR A 279 7.91 4.34 -1.19
CA THR A 279 7.73 2.95 -0.75
C THR A 279 7.32 1.96 -1.83
N THR A 280 7.02 2.43 -3.05
CA THR A 280 6.61 1.58 -4.18
C THR A 280 7.47 1.83 -5.40
N LEU A 281 7.60 0.86 -6.30
CA LEU A 281 8.09 1.04 -7.66
C LEU A 281 6.95 0.80 -8.65
N ASN A 282 6.99 1.48 -9.79
CA ASN A 282 5.96 1.38 -10.81
C ASN A 282 6.61 0.97 -12.14
N LEU A 283 5.94 0.05 -12.83
CA LEU A 283 6.14 -0.15 -14.27
C LEU A 283 5.32 0.93 -15.02
N PRO A 284 5.84 1.50 -16.12
CA PRO A 284 5.06 2.40 -16.97
C PRO A 284 3.73 1.76 -17.40
N GLY A 285 2.60 2.40 -17.08
CA GLY A 285 1.26 1.93 -17.46
C GLY A 285 0.72 0.72 -16.67
N GLN A 286 1.35 0.34 -15.55
CA GLN A 286 1.00 -0.85 -14.77
C GLN A 286 0.84 -0.57 -13.27
N ALA A 287 0.55 -1.63 -12.50
CA ALA A 287 0.32 -1.56 -11.06
C ALA A 287 1.60 -1.29 -10.24
N HIS A 288 1.36 -0.84 -9.03
CA HIS A 288 2.36 -0.41 -8.06
C HIS A 288 2.86 -1.60 -7.25
N ILE A 289 4.19 -1.74 -7.13
CA ILE A 289 4.83 -2.84 -6.40
C ILE A 289 5.55 -2.26 -5.17
N PRO A 290 5.14 -2.60 -3.94
CA PRO A 290 5.85 -2.21 -2.72
C PRO A 290 7.31 -2.70 -2.72
N VAL A 291 8.25 -1.86 -2.27
CA VAL A 291 9.68 -2.22 -2.18
C VAL A 291 9.92 -3.46 -1.32
N ARG A 292 9.08 -3.67 -0.30
CA ARG A 292 9.14 -4.88 0.55
C ARG A 292 8.96 -6.17 -0.26
N GLU A 293 8.08 -6.14 -1.28
CA GLU A 293 7.79 -7.30 -2.12
C GLU A 293 8.95 -7.59 -3.06
N LEU A 294 9.74 -6.56 -3.43
CA LEU A 294 10.94 -6.76 -4.24
C LEU A 294 12.01 -7.56 -3.49
N ARG A 295 12.23 -7.25 -2.21
CA ARG A 295 13.19 -8.01 -1.38
C ARG A 295 12.78 -9.47 -1.29
N GLN A 296 11.48 -9.71 -1.07
CA GLN A 296 10.93 -11.05 -1.05
C GLN A 296 11.02 -11.74 -2.41
N ALA A 297 10.86 -11.01 -3.52
CA ALA A 297 10.98 -11.60 -4.85
C ALA A 297 12.37 -12.23 -5.07
N PHE A 298 13.46 -11.60 -4.64
CA PHE A 298 14.80 -12.21 -4.76
C PHE A 298 14.91 -13.54 -4.00
N GLU A 299 14.38 -13.61 -2.77
CA GLU A 299 14.34 -14.86 -1.99
C GLU A 299 13.45 -15.91 -2.67
N GLN A 300 12.33 -15.48 -3.24
CA GLN A 300 11.38 -16.35 -3.93
C GLN A 300 11.94 -16.89 -5.25
N PHE A 301 12.83 -16.15 -5.92
CA PHE A 301 13.50 -16.63 -7.12
C PHE A 301 14.30 -17.91 -6.83
N ASP A 302 15.20 -17.87 -5.84
CA ASP A 302 16.04 -19.02 -5.46
C ASP A 302 15.20 -20.20 -4.97
N GLN A 303 14.15 -19.92 -4.18
CA GLN A 303 13.21 -20.94 -3.72
C GLN A 303 12.48 -21.61 -4.88
N GLN A 304 11.94 -20.84 -5.83
CA GLN A 304 11.22 -21.38 -6.99
C GLN A 304 12.16 -22.15 -7.91
N TRP A 305 13.37 -21.65 -8.14
CA TRP A 305 14.38 -22.36 -8.92
C TRP A 305 14.71 -23.72 -8.32
N THR A 306 15.02 -23.75 -7.02
CA THR A 306 15.37 -24.98 -6.30
C THR A 306 14.20 -25.96 -6.28
N GLN A 307 12.97 -25.46 -6.10
CA GLN A 307 11.77 -26.30 -6.16
C GLN A 307 11.52 -26.85 -7.57
N ALA A 308 11.71 -26.07 -8.62
CA ALA A 308 11.57 -26.51 -10.01
C ALA A 308 12.55 -27.63 -10.34
N ARG A 309 13.82 -27.46 -9.96
CA ARG A 309 14.83 -28.52 -10.10
C ARG A 309 14.48 -29.77 -9.32
N ARG A 310 14.07 -29.62 -8.07
CA ARG A 310 13.69 -30.75 -7.22
C ARG A 310 12.50 -31.53 -7.78
N VAL A 311 11.47 -30.86 -8.30
CA VAL A 311 10.34 -31.53 -8.97
C VAL A 311 10.86 -32.33 -10.17
N THR A 312 11.70 -31.72 -11.00
CA THR A 312 12.30 -32.39 -12.16
C THR A 312 13.11 -33.62 -11.76
N GLU A 313 13.97 -33.49 -10.75
CA GLU A 313 14.80 -34.58 -10.20
C GLU A 313 13.97 -35.71 -9.61
N LEU A 314 12.84 -35.41 -8.96
CA LEU A 314 11.92 -36.42 -8.41
C LEU A 314 11.11 -37.13 -9.50
N CYS A 315 10.73 -36.44 -10.57
CA CYS A 315 9.99 -37.03 -11.68
C CYS A 315 10.81 -38.13 -12.38
N LEU A 316 12.10 -37.91 -12.66
CA LEU A 316 12.92 -38.84 -13.45
C LEU A 316 12.93 -40.29 -12.92
N PRO A 317 13.32 -40.58 -11.66
CA PRO A 317 13.35 -41.94 -11.15
C PRO A 317 11.95 -42.56 -11.05
N LEU A 318 10.91 -41.76 -10.78
CA LEU A 318 9.52 -42.24 -10.75
C LEU A 318 9.04 -42.63 -12.15
N MET A 319 9.31 -41.80 -13.16
CA MET A 319 9.00 -42.11 -14.55
C MET A 319 9.72 -43.40 -14.99
N ASP A 320 10.98 -43.60 -14.62
CA ASP A 320 11.73 -44.82 -14.94
C ASP A 320 11.19 -46.05 -14.21
N ALA A 321 10.75 -45.90 -12.95
CA ALA A 321 10.07 -46.98 -12.24
C ALA A 321 8.74 -47.34 -12.91
N LEU A 322 7.91 -46.35 -13.24
CA LEU A 322 6.63 -46.56 -13.91
C LEU A 322 6.80 -47.20 -15.29
N LYS A 323 7.76 -46.74 -16.11
CA LYS A 323 8.05 -47.36 -17.41
C LYS A 323 8.43 -48.84 -17.28
N ARG A 324 9.26 -49.19 -16.30
CA ARG A 324 9.61 -50.60 -16.03
C ARG A 324 8.38 -51.42 -15.68
N HIS A 325 7.53 -50.89 -14.79
CA HIS A 325 6.32 -51.59 -14.39
C HIS A 325 5.28 -51.71 -15.52
N VAL A 326 5.09 -50.66 -16.32
CA VAL A 326 4.26 -50.67 -17.53
C VAL A 326 4.76 -51.74 -18.50
N ALA A 327 6.06 -51.80 -18.79
CA ALA A 327 6.64 -52.79 -19.68
C ALA A 327 6.40 -54.24 -19.20
N THR A 328 6.52 -54.50 -17.90
CA THR A 328 6.18 -55.81 -17.31
C THR A 328 4.72 -56.18 -17.58
N ILE A 329 3.79 -55.25 -17.38
CA ILE A 329 2.36 -55.51 -17.56
C ILE A 329 2.00 -55.67 -19.06
N GLU A 330 2.60 -54.87 -19.94
CA GLU A 330 2.40 -54.96 -21.38
C GLU A 330 2.93 -56.27 -21.97
N ALA A 331 4.06 -56.78 -21.48
CA ALA A 331 4.59 -58.08 -21.88
C ALA A 331 3.63 -59.24 -21.57
N THR A 332 2.84 -59.13 -20.51
CA THR A 332 1.78 -60.08 -20.18
C THR A 332 0.55 -59.88 -21.06
N ARG A 333 0.14 -58.64 -21.30
CA ARG A 333 -0.96 -58.34 -22.25
C ARG A 333 -0.72 -58.93 -23.63
N GLY A 334 0.52 -58.89 -24.14
CA GLY A 334 0.86 -59.47 -25.45
C GLY A 334 0.81 -61.01 -25.52
N LYS A 335 0.66 -61.69 -24.38
CA LYS A 335 0.60 -63.16 -24.26
C LYS A 335 -0.81 -63.70 -23.96
N VAL A 336 -1.76 -62.81 -23.66
CA VAL A 336 -3.17 -63.13 -23.34
C VAL A 336 -4.04 -62.85 -24.54
#